data_AF-A0A2Z5UAF6-F1
#
_entry.id   AF-A0A2Z5UAF6-F1
#
_cell.length_a   1.000
_cell.length_b   1.000
_cell.length_c   1.000
_cell.angle_alpha   90.00
_cell.angle_beta   90.00
_cell.angle_gamma   90.00
#
_symmetry.space_group_name_H-M   'P 1'
#
loop_
_entity.id
_entity.type
_entity.pdbx_description
1 polymer ?
#
loop_
_entity_poly.entity_id
_entity_poly.type
_entity_poly.pdbx_seq_one_letter_code
_entity_poly.pdbx_strand_id
1 'polypeptide(L)' 'MARQHPEEPTLAELTIEEVKAMGKQGLAHPSTKPVLTGGVIGAVAGAVLPVVSWPVGLFAGAAIALYSRVKR' A
#
# COMPACT_ATOMS: atom_id res chain seq x y z
N MET A 1 16.91 8.41 -21.93
CA MET A 1 16.38 9.68 -21.38
C MET A 1 17.56 10.59 -21.06
N ALA A 2 17.76 11.65 -21.83
CA ALA A 2 18.66 12.73 -21.41
C ALA A 2 17.99 13.47 -20.24
N ARG A 3 18.73 13.75 -19.16
CA ARG A 3 18.20 14.48 -17.98
C ARG A 3 17.78 15.88 -18.41
N GLN A 4 16.54 16.28 -18.09
CA GLN A 4 16.02 17.62 -18.43
C GLN A 4 16.55 18.71 -17.48
N HIS A 5 16.91 18.36 -16.24
CA HIS A 5 17.52 19.24 -15.24
C HIS A 5 18.61 18.47 -14.47
N PRO A 6 19.88 18.51 -14.88
CA PRO A 6 20.96 17.77 -14.24
C PRO A 6 21.38 18.35 -12.86
N GLU A 7 20.93 19.55 -12.50
CA GLU A 7 21.23 20.19 -11.22
C GLU A 7 20.17 19.99 -10.12
N GLU A 8 18.94 19.57 -10.48
CA GLU A 8 17.89 19.37 -9.48
C GLU A 8 17.89 17.91 -9.00
N PRO A 9 18.00 17.67 -7.68
CA PRO A 9 17.96 16.33 -7.13
C PRO A 9 16.62 15.69 -7.47
N THR A 10 16.68 14.47 -7.97
CA THR A 10 15.50 13.71 -8.35
C THR A 10 14.67 13.39 -7.12
N LEU A 11 13.37 13.13 -7.31
CA LEU A 11 12.51 12.68 -6.21
C LEU A 11 13.06 11.42 -5.52
N ALA A 12 13.70 10.53 -6.28
CA ALA A 12 14.35 9.36 -5.72
C ALA A 12 15.52 9.72 -4.81
N GLU A 13 16.39 10.65 -5.23
CA GLU A 13 17.53 11.12 -4.43
C GLU A 13 17.07 11.82 -3.16
N LEU A 14 16.09 12.74 -3.26
CA LEU A 14 15.49 13.40 -2.11
C LEU A 14 14.87 12.40 -1.11
N THR A 15 14.15 11.40 -1.63
CA THR A 15 13.55 10.36 -0.78
C THR A 15 14.63 9.52 -0.09
N ILE A 16 15.71 9.16 -0.80
CA ILE A 16 16.81 8.40 -0.23
C ILE A 16 17.52 9.20 0.87
N GLU A 17 17.74 10.50 0.67
CA GLU A 17 18.34 11.38 1.67
C GLU A 17 17.47 11.49 2.91
N GLU A 18 16.16 11.71 2.74
CA GLU A 18 15.19 11.77 3.82
C GLU A 18 15.11 10.44 4.60
N VAL A 19 15.07 9.30 3.91
CA VAL A 19 15.06 7.98 4.57
C VAL A 19 16.36 7.73 5.33
N LYS A 20 17.51 8.16 4.80
CA LYS A 20 18.79 8.09 5.52
C LYS A 20 18.77 9.01 6.76
N ALA A 21 18.20 10.20 6.67
CA ALA A 21 18.06 11.12 7.79
C ALA A 21 17.14 10.55 8.87
N MET A 22 16.00 9.95 8.49
CA MET A 22 15.11 9.20 9.36
C MET A 22 15.83 8.04 10.05
N GLY A 23 16.64 7.27 9.31
CA GLY A 23 17.42 6.18 9.88
C GLY A 23 18.45 6.65 10.92
N LYS A 24 19.08 7.80 10.69
CA LYS A 24 20.05 8.40 11.62
C LYS A 24 19.39 9.01 12.87
N GLN A 25 18.28 9.72 12.70
CA GLN A 25 17.60 10.45 13.78
C GLN A 25 16.53 9.59 14.49
N GLY A 26 16.13 8.46 13.91
CA GLY A 26 15.14 7.56 14.46
C GLY A 26 13.79 8.25 14.70
N LEU A 27 13.18 7.99 15.86
CA LEU A 27 11.88 8.56 16.26
C LEU A 27 11.91 10.07 16.51
N ALA A 28 13.10 10.68 16.61
CA ALA A 28 13.24 12.13 16.72
C ALA A 28 13.05 12.85 15.37
N HIS A 29 13.15 12.12 14.25
CA HIS A 29 12.88 12.68 12.93
C HIS A 29 11.38 13.01 12.78
N PRO A 30 11.00 14.21 12.32
CA PRO A 30 9.60 14.60 12.16
C PRO A 30 8.81 13.65 11.25
N SER A 31 9.46 13.14 10.20
CA SER A 31 8.89 12.23 9.22
C SER A 31 8.74 10.77 9.68
N THR A 32 9.39 10.35 10.78
CA THR A 32 9.34 8.94 11.22
C THR A 32 7.98 8.53 11.77
N LYS A 33 7.35 9.36 12.61
CA LYS A 33 6.04 9.02 13.20
C LYS A 33 4.91 8.94 12.17
N PRO A 34 4.77 9.89 11.22
CA PRO A 34 3.81 9.78 10.13
C PRO A 34 4.02 8.52 9.28
N VAL A 35 5.26 8.22 8.90
CA VAL A 35 5.59 7.05 8.07
C VAL A 35 5.26 5.75 8.81
N LEU A 36 5.57 5.65 10.10
CA LEU A 36 5.21 4.49 10.92
C LEU A 36 3.69 4.32 10.99
N THR A 37 2.96 5.41 11.21
CA THR A 37 1.49 5.40 11.28
C THR A 37 0.89 4.93 9.95
N GLY A 38 1.38 5.45 8.83
CA GLY A 38 1.01 5.00 7.49
C GLY A 38 1.33 3.53 7.26
N GLY A 39 2.50 3.07 7.73
CA GLY A 39 2.91 1.67 7.70
C GLY A 39 1.96 0.74 8.47
N VAL A 40 1.54 1.13 9.67
CA VAL A 40 0.57 0.37 10.48
C VAL A 40 -0.78 0.29 9.78
N ILE A 41 -1.29 1.42 9.25
CA ILE A 41 -2.56 1.45 8.51
C ILE A 41 -2.47 0.54 7.28
N GLY A 42 -1.38 0.62 6.52
CA GLY A 42 -1.14 -0.23 5.35
C GLY A 42 -1.10 -1.71 5.70
N ALA A 43 -0.46 -2.08 6.81
CA ALA A 43 -0.41 -3.46 7.29
C ALA A 43 -1.80 -3.98 7.69
N VAL A 44 -2.59 -3.18 8.43
CA VAL A 44 -3.97 -3.53 8.81
C VAL A 44 -4.84 -3.66 7.58
N ALA A 45 -4.78 -2.71 6.64
CA ALA A 45 -5.52 -2.79 5.39
C ALA A 45 -5.16 -4.05 4.59
N GLY A 46 -3.86 -4.35 4.44
CA GLY A 46 -3.37 -5.56 3.79
C GLY A 46 -3.87 -6.84 4.46
N ALA A 47 -3.95 -6.87 5.79
CA ALA A 47 -4.48 -7.99 6.56
C ALA A 47 -6.00 -8.13 6.48
N VAL A 48 -6.74 -7.03 6.34
CA VAL A 48 -8.21 -7.02 6.27
C VAL A 48 -8.74 -7.28 4.85
N LEU A 49 -8.01 -6.90 3.80
CA LEU A 49 -8.41 -7.15 2.41
C LEU A 49 -8.87 -8.60 2.13
N PRO A 50 -8.20 -9.67 2.62
CA PRO A 50 -8.67 -11.05 2.47
C PRO A 50 -10.05 -11.30 3.09
N VAL A 51 -10.34 -10.68 4.24
CA VAL A 51 -11.62 -10.84 4.95
C VAL A 51 -12.79 -10.30 4.15
N VAL A 52 -12.56 -9.34 3.25
CA VAL A 52 -13.60 -8.84 2.34
C VAL A 52 -13.67 -9.67 1.06
N SER A 53 -12.51 -10.05 0.51
CA SER A 53 -12.43 -10.82 -0.74
C SER A 53 -13.05 -12.21 -0.62
N TRP A 54 -12.88 -12.88 0.52
CA TRP A 54 -13.40 -14.24 0.73
C TRP A 54 -14.93 -14.33 0.74
N PRO A 55 -15.67 -13.56 1.56
CA PRO A 55 -17.13 -13.55 1.53
C PRO A 55 -17.69 -13.16 0.16
N VAL A 56 -17.12 -12.13 -0.48
CA VAL A 56 -17.59 -11.68 -1.81
C VAL A 56 -17.42 -12.81 -2.84
N GLY A 57 -16.26 -13.48 -2.87
CA GLY A 57 -16.04 -14.62 -3.74
C GLY A 57 -16.99 -15.79 -3.48
N LEU A 58 -17.25 -16.10 -2.20
CA LEU A 58 -18.15 -17.18 -1.81
C LEU A 58 -19.61 -16.89 -2.21
N PHE A 59 -20.08 -15.67 -1.93
CA PHE A 59 -21.42 -15.23 -2.31
C PHE A 59 -21.61 -15.21 -3.83
N ALA A 60 -20.64 -14.65 -4.57
CA ALA A 60 -20.70 -14.63 -6.03
C ALA A 60 -20.71 -16.05 -6.62
N GLY A 61 -19.86 -16.94 -6.12
CA GLY A 61 -19.83 -18.35 -6.53
C GLY A 61 -21.15 -19.07 -6.24
N ALA A 62 -21.72 -18.89 -5.04
CA ALA A 62 -23.01 -19.48 -4.67
C ALA A 62 -24.16 -18.97 -5.54
N ALA A 63 -24.19 -17.66 -5.82
CA ALA A 63 -25.20 -17.04 -6.68
C ALA A 63 -25.14 -17.58 -8.13
N ILE A 64 -23.92 -17.70 -8.69
CA ILE A 64 -23.72 -18.26 -10.04
C ILE A 64 -24.16 -19.73 -10.09
N ALA A 65 -23.77 -20.53 -9.09
CA ALA A 65 -24.14 -21.94 -9.01
C ALA A 65 -25.67 -22.12 -8.93
N LEU A 66 -26.37 -21.29 -8.15
CA LEU A 66 -27.82 -21.33 -8.05
C LEU A 66 -28.50 -20.88 -9.36
N TYR A 67 -28.05 -19.77 -9.94
CA TYR A 67 -28.61 -19.27 -11.20
C TYR A 67 -28.49 -20.28 -12.35
N SER A 68 -27.34 -20.95 -12.46
CA SER A 68 -27.15 -22.00 -13.48
C SER A 68 -28.06 -23.21 -13.30
N ARG A 69 -28.45 -23.55 -12.05
CA ARG A 69 -29.45 -24.59 -11.75
C ARG A 69 -30.86 -24.17 -12.12
N VAL A 70 -31.25 -22.93 -11.81
CA VAL A 70 -32.61 -22.41 -12.07
C VAL A 70 -32.86 -22.19 -13.56
N LYS A 71 -31.83 -21.80 -14.31
CA LYS A 71 -31.95 -21.57 -15.76
C LYS A 71 -31.96 -22.87 -16.59
N ARG A 72 -31.50 -23.98 -16.01
CA ARG A 72 -31.47 -25.29 -16.66
C ARG A 72 -32.83 -25.95 -16.61
#